data_AF-A0A1H3F7J6-F1
#
_entry.id   AF-A0A1H3F7J6-F1
#
_cell.length_a   1.000
_cell.length_b   1.000
_cell.length_c   1.000
_cell.angle_alpha   90.00
_cell.angle_beta   90.00
_cell.angle_gamma   90.00
#
_symmetry.space_group_name_H-M   'P 1'
#
loop_
_entity.id
_entity.type
_entity.pdbx_description
1 polymer ?
#
loop_
_entity_poly.entity_id
_entity_poly.type
_entity_poly.pdbx_seq_one_letter_code
_entity_poly.pdbx_strand_id
1 'polypeptide(L)'
;MSMAPGESTVNRRALLSTTASAAALSMTALAGCTGAVRRELSDDVEMDVATMVFHPASEPWFADGLSASSESTHHAALFTEKPPDVSEVFTDHYPTNERTFDNKLRNADYGSHFILVYEVRMPRADAAQVAPTILYGDLGWTGWRTVMAPMVRATRDASELDLPPETEDVIATTVIRYSADATPRRVRVPVYDEETGEVLAERMVRSES
;
A
#
# COMPACT_ATOMS: atom_id res chain seq x y z
N MET A 1 89.12 35.00 -6.93
CA MET A 1 89.99 34.35 -5.92
C MET A 1 89.14 34.15 -4.67
N SER A 2 88.97 32.89 -4.23
CA SER A 2 88.39 32.35 -2.98
C SER A 2 87.08 32.96 -2.42
N MET A 3 85.98 32.20 -2.31
CA MET A 3 85.63 31.31 -1.16
C MET A 3 85.82 32.02 0.20
N ALA A 4 84.86 32.13 1.12
CA ALA A 4 83.80 31.21 1.52
C ALA A 4 82.76 31.96 2.44
N PRO A 5 81.76 31.30 3.07
CA PRO A 5 80.42 31.83 3.31
C PRO A 5 80.14 32.27 4.77
N GLY A 6 79.04 33.00 4.99
CA GLY A 6 78.59 33.43 6.32
C GLY A 6 77.08 33.32 6.51
N GLU A 7 76.69 32.35 7.33
CA GLU A 7 75.55 32.32 8.28
C GLU A 7 74.17 32.85 7.84
N SER A 8 73.21 31.98 7.54
CA SER A 8 72.34 31.27 8.51
C SER A 8 71.68 32.16 9.56
N THR A 9 70.48 32.68 9.24
CA THR A 9 69.45 32.99 10.24
C THR A 9 68.08 32.51 9.76
N VAL A 10 67.86 31.19 9.83
CA VAL A 10 66.50 30.63 9.84
C VAL A 10 66.04 30.59 11.30
N ASN A 11 65.05 31.40 11.61
CA ASN A 11 64.52 31.57 12.95
C ASN A 11 63.78 30.30 13.40
N ARG A 12 64.10 29.81 14.61
CA ARG A 12 63.54 28.61 15.24
C ARG A 12 62.26 28.94 16.04
N ARG A 13 61.39 27.93 16.14
CA ARG A 13 60.20 27.69 17.01
C ARG A 13 58.88 27.81 16.25
N ALA A 14 57.98 26.82 16.20
CA ALA A 14 57.80 25.64 17.04
C ALA A 14 57.26 24.45 16.23
N LEU A 15 57.71 23.25 16.58
CA LEU A 15 57.04 21.99 16.26
C LEU A 15 55.88 21.81 17.25
N LEU A 16 54.72 21.36 16.76
CA LEU A 16 53.70 20.52 17.40
C LEU A 16 52.57 20.38 16.35
N SER A 17 52.58 19.30 15.57
CA SER A 17 51.69 18.13 15.74
C SER A 17 50.28 18.31 15.16
N THR A 18 50.01 17.53 14.11
CA THR A 18 48.77 16.75 13.89
C THR A 18 47.42 17.44 14.08
N THR A 19 46.71 17.68 12.97
CA THR A 19 45.35 17.16 12.72
C THR A 19 45.01 17.33 11.23
N ALA A 20 45.60 16.49 10.38
CA ALA A 20 44.89 16.04 9.20
C ALA A 20 43.86 15.00 9.67
N SER A 21 42.68 15.03 9.08
CA SER A 21 41.69 13.94 9.10
C SER A 21 40.86 13.78 10.39
N ALA A 22 39.90 14.68 10.60
CA ALA A 22 38.76 14.43 11.49
C ALA A 22 37.40 14.91 10.90
N ALA A 23 37.30 15.02 9.57
CA ALA A 23 36.04 15.34 8.88
C ALA A 23 35.62 14.28 7.85
N ALA A 24 36.28 13.11 7.85
CA ALA A 24 36.06 12.05 6.85
C ALA A 24 35.77 10.67 7.46
N LEU A 25 35.38 10.58 8.74
CA LEU A 25 35.08 9.30 9.39
C LEU A 25 33.66 9.17 9.95
N SER A 26 32.80 10.18 9.79
CA SER A 26 31.41 10.14 10.29
C SER A 26 30.34 10.04 9.20
N MET A 27 30.71 9.97 7.91
CA MET A 27 29.74 9.85 6.80
C MET A 27 29.62 8.43 6.21
N THR A 28 30.50 7.51 6.60
CA THR A 28 30.45 6.12 6.09
C THR A 28 29.53 5.20 6.91
N ALA A 29 29.14 5.56 8.13
CA ALA A 29 28.23 4.76 8.95
C ALA A 29 26.74 4.87 8.54
N LEU A 30 26.32 5.99 7.95
CA LEU A 30 24.94 6.21 7.49
C LEU A 30 24.66 5.60 6.11
N ALA A 31 25.70 5.40 5.29
CA ALA A 31 25.60 4.72 4.01
C ALA A 31 25.27 3.21 4.18
N GLY A 32 25.72 2.58 5.27
CA GLY A 32 25.45 1.17 5.55
C GLY A 32 24.01 0.89 5.97
N CYS A 33 23.41 1.77 6.78
CA CYS A 33 22.00 1.63 7.19
C CYS A 33 21.04 1.99 6.05
N THR A 34 21.37 3.00 5.24
CA THR A 34 20.55 3.35 4.06
C THR A 34 20.68 2.33 2.93
N GLY A 35 21.86 1.74 2.73
CA GLY A 35 22.08 0.67 1.76
C GLY A 35 21.37 -0.64 2.12
N ALA A 36 21.31 -0.99 3.41
CA ALA A 36 20.54 -2.14 3.89
C ALA A 36 19.03 -1.90 3.75
N VAL A 37 18.52 -0.74 4.17
CA VAL A 37 17.10 -0.35 3.99
C VAL A 37 16.71 -0.33 2.51
N ARG A 38 17.61 0.12 1.62
CA ARG A 38 17.34 0.18 0.18
C ARG A 38 17.39 -1.19 -0.50
N ARG A 39 18.10 -2.17 0.08
CA ARG A 39 18.19 -3.55 -0.42
C ARG A 39 17.09 -4.45 0.14
N GLU A 40 16.57 -4.14 1.32
CA GLU A 40 15.38 -4.75 1.93
C GLU A 40 14.05 -4.25 1.30
N LEU A 41 14.13 -3.28 0.38
CA LEU A 41 12.98 -2.74 -0.37
C LEU A 41 12.96 -3.21 -1.84
N SER A 42 13.82 -4.15 -2.23
CA SER A 42 13.81 -4.74 -3.59
C SER A 42 13.04 -6.06 -3.66
N ASP A 43 12.21 -6.35 -2.67
CA ASP A 43 11.36 -7.54 -2.67
C ASP A 43 10.07 -7.23 -3.43
N ASP A 44 9.71 -8.08 -4.39
CA ASP A 44 8.54 -7.86 -5.23
C ASP A 44 7.24 -8.00 -4.42
N VAL A 45 6.27 -7.15 -4.74
CA VAL A 45 4.89 -7.31 -4.29
C VAL A 45 4.11 -7.78 -5.50
N GLU A 46 3.51 -8.96 -5.41
CA GLU A 46 2.73 -9.54 -6.50
C GLU A 46 1.25 -9.58 -6.15
N MET A 47 0.38 -9.43 -7.15
CA MET A 47 -1.05 -9.63 -6.99
C MET A 47 -1.40 -11.07 -7.36
N ASP A 48 -1.81 -11.87 -6.39
CA ASP A 48 -2.22 -13.25 -6.63
C ASP A 48 -3.61 -13.34 -7.27
N VAL A 49 -4.57 -12.63 -6.67
CA VAL A 49 -5.98 -12.73 -7.03
C VAL A 49 -6.72 -11.47 -6.61
N ALA A 50 -7.59 -10.99 -7.50
CA ALA A 50 -8.61 -10.01 -7.20
C ALA A 50 -9.98 -10.63 -7.46
N THR A 51 -10.92 -10.40 -6.55
CA THR A 51 -12.31 -10.80 -6.72
C THR A 51 -13.18 -9.60 -6.44
N MET A 52 -14.15 -9.38 -7.31
CA MET A 52 -14.91 -8.15 -7.34
C MET A 52 -16.38 -8.48 -7.60
N VAL A 53 -17.27 -7.81 -6.90
CA VAL A 53 -18.69 -8.10 -6.92
C VAL A 53 -19.51 -6.85 -6.61
N PHE A 54 -20.68 -6.77 -7.22
CA PHE A 54 -21.70 -5.78 -6.88
C PHE A 54 -22.75 -6.43 -6.01
N HIS A 55 -23.19 -5.73 -4.97
CA HIS A 55 -24.32 -6.14 -4.15
C HIS A 55 -25.18 -4.92 -3.78
N PRO A 56 -26.46 -5.11 -3.41
CA PRO A 56 -27.30 -4.01 -2.97
C PRO A 56 -26.70 -3.31 -1.75
N ALA A 57 -26.78 -1.97 -1.69
CA ALA A 57 -26.32 -1.24 -0.52
C ALA A 57 -27.16 -1.51 0.74
N SER A 58 -28.39 -2.01 0.56
CA SER A 58 -29.26 -2.52 1.63
C SER A 58 -28.78 -3.84 2.25
N GLU A 59 -27.81 -4.50 1.62
CA GLU A 59 -27.22 -5.76 2.06
C GLU A 59 -25.71 -5.58 2.22
N PRO A 60 -25.23 -4.77 3.17
CA PRO A 60 -23.82 -4.49 3.31
C PRO A 60 -23.10 -5.69 3.94
N TRP A 61 -21.93 -6.07 3.44
CA TRP A 61 -21.30 -7.35 3.79
C TRP A 61 -20.29 -7.30 4.94
N PHE A 62 -19.64 -6.16 5.19
CA PHE A 62 -18.59 -6.04 6.22
C PHE A 62 -19.06 -5.23 7.42
N ALA A 63 -18.82 -5.73 8.64
CA ALA A 63 -19.30 -5.13 9.89
C ALA A 63 -18.71 -3.73 10.15
N ASP A 64 -17.40 -3.55 9.92
CA ASP A 64 -16.73 -2.24 10.04
C ASP A 64 -16.71 -1.45 8.71
N GLY A 65 -17.31 -2.03 7.65
CA GLY A 65 -17.30 -1.47 6.31
C GLY A 65 -18.38 -0.43 6.07
N LEU A 66 -18.94 -0.43 4.86
CA LEU A 66 -20.05 0.46 4.52
C LEU A 66 -21.36 0.14 5.28
N SER A 67 -21.41 -0.94 6.07
CA SER A 67 -22.49 -1.17 7.03
C SER A 67 -22.42 -0.25 8.26
N ALA A 68 -21.22 0.18 8.66
CA ALA A 68 -21.00 0.94 9.90
C ALA A 68 -21.42 2.42 9.80
N SER A 69 -21.60 2.95 8.59
CA SER A 69 -21.96 4.34 8.35
C SER A 69 -22.79 4.51 7.08
N SER A 70 -24.05 4.92 7.23
CA SER A 70 -24.96 5.18 6.11
C SER A 70 -24.53 6.33 5.21
N GLU A 71 -23.69 7.24 5.72
CA GLU A 71 -23.24 8.44 5.00
C GLU A 71 -21.90 8.23 4.29
N SER A 72 -21.19 7.13 4.59
CA SER A 72 -19.91 6.82 3.95
C SER A 72 -20.14 6.26 2.55
N THR A 73 -19.38 6.78 1.57
CA THR A 73 -19.42 6.29 0.19
C THR A 73 -18.28 5.34 -0.15
N HIS A 74 -17.28 5.22 0.71
CA HIS A 74 -16.11 4.38 0.49
C HIS A 74 -15.62 3.80 1.81
N HIS A 75 -15.09 2.58 1.75
CA HIS A 75 -14.39 1.93 2.85
C HIS A 75 -13.20 1.15 2.29
N ALA A 76 -12.14 1.01 3.08
CA ALA A 76 -11.03 0.13 2.75
C ALA A 76 -10.40 -0.41 4.04
N ALA A 77 -10.11 -1.71 4.04
CA ALA A 77 -9.51 -2.41 5.16
C ALA A 77 -8.29 -3.21 4.71
N LEU A 78 -7.28 -3.30 5.58
CA LEU A 78 -6.04 -4.02 5.32
C LEU A 78 -5.87 -5.13 6.38
N PHE A 79 -5.97 -6.37 5.92
CA PHE A 79 -5.74 -7.56 6.74
C PHE A 79 -4.32 -8.08 6.50
N THR A 80 -3.46 -7.88 7.49
CA THR A 80 -2.08 -8.39 7.50
C THR A 80 -1.90 -9.59 8.40
N GLU A 81 -2.93 -9.90 9.19
CA GLU A 81 -3.00 -11.06 10.06
C GLU A 81 -4.40 -11.65 9.92
N LYS A 82 -4.55 -12.92 10.29
CA LYS A 82 -5.85 -13.58 10.30
C LYS A 82 -6.71 -12.97 11.42
N PRO A 83 -7.93 -12.50 11.12
CA PRO A 83 -8.86 -12.04 12.16
C PRO A 83 -9.09 -13.14 13.21
N PRO A 84 -9.15 -12.81 14.51
CA PRO A 84 -9.39 -13.78 15.58
C PRO A 84 -10.67 -14.59 15.36
N ASP A 85 -11.73 -13.92 14.92
CA ASP A 85 -12.95 -14.52 14.41
C ASP A 85 -13.36 -13.89 13.07
N VAL A 86 -13.22 -14.66 11.99
CA VAL A 86 -13.59 -14.19 10.64
C VAL A 86 -15.10 -13.97 10.52
N SER A 87 -15.92 -14.61 11.36
CA SER A 87 -17.38 -14.39 11.36
C SER A 87 -17.73 -12.95 11.74
N GLU A 88 -16.95 -12.34 12.64
CA GLU A 88 -17.19 -10.98 13.12
C GLU A 88 -16.82 -9.91 12.08
N VAL A 89 -16.07 -10.28 11.04
CA VAL A 89 -15.73 -9.37 9.93
C VAL A 89 -16.94 -9.13 9.02
N PHE A 90 -17.84 -10.12 8.92
CA PHE A 90 -18.97 -10.08 8.00
C PHE A 90 -20.28 -9.84 8.75
N THR A 91 -21.23 -9.20 8.08
CA THR A 91 -22.61 -9.10 8.55
C THR A 91 -23.40 -10.37 8.20
N ASP A 92 -24.62 -10.47 8.73
CA ASP A 92 -25.57 -11.53 8.36
C ASP A 92 -26.05 -11.47 6.89
N HIS A 93 -25.76 -10.36 6.18
CA HIS A 93 -26.07 -10.22 4.75
C HIS A 93 -25.01 -10.87 3.83
N TYR A 94 -23.83 -11.20 4.36
CA TYR A 94 -22.80 -11.85 3.54
C TYR A 94 -23.27 -13.25 3.10
N PRO A 95 -23.29 -13.54 1.78
CA PRO A 95 -23.82 -14.79 1.26
C PRO A 95 -23.02 -16.01 1.76
N THR A 96 -23.70 -16.91 2.47
CA THR A 96 -23.08 -18.09 3.13
C THR A 96 -22.64 -19.19 2.14
N ASN A 97 -23.19 -19.17 0.93
CA ASN A 97 -22.90 -20.08 -0.17
C ASN A 97 -21.74 -19.57 -1.04
N GLU A 98 -21.57 -18.25 -1.15
CA GLU A 98 -20.44 -17.61 -1.81
C GLU A 98 -19.27 -17.51 -0.82
N ARG A 99 -18.65 -18.66 -0.56
CA ARG A 99 -17.47 -18.73 0.30
C ARG A 99 -16.22 -18.15 -0.36
N THR A 100 -16.31 -17.03 -1.06
CA THR A 100 -15.22 -16.47 -1.85
C THR A 100 -14.36 -15.53 -1.03
N PHE A 101 -14.93 -14.67 -0.18
CA PHE A 101 -14.17 -13.72 0.63
C PHE A 101 -13.81 -14.26 2.01
N ASP A 102 -14.74 -14.91 2.70
CA ASP A 102 -14.48 -15.53 4.00
C ASP A 102 -13.37 -16.58 3.91
N ASN A 103 -13.34 -17.40 2.86
CA ASN A 103 -12.27 -18.37 2.63
C ASN A 103 -10.94 -17.69 2.32
N LYS A 104 -10.94 -16.55 1.61
CA LYS A 104 -9.70 -15.78 1.38
C LYS A 104 -9.13 -15.31 2.71
N LEU A 105 -9.97 -14.77 3.60
CA LEU A 105 -9.55 -14.35 4.93
C LEU A 105 -9.18 -15.53 5.85
N ARG A 106 -9.90 -16.65 5.81
CA ARG A 106 -9.64 -17.80 6.68
C ARG A 106 -8.37 -18.58 6.30
N ASN A 107 -8.08 -18.67 5.00
CA ASN A 107 -7.10 -19.60 4.45
C ASN A 107 -5.87 -18.91 3.82
N ALA A 108 -5.78 -17.58 3.86
CA ALA A 108 -4.56 -16.91 3.45
C ALA A 108 -3.39 -17.27 4.38
N ASP A 109 -2.21 -17.47 3.77
CA ASP A 109 -0.96 -17.53 4.52
C ASP A 109 -0.46 -16.11 4.79
N TYR A 110 -0.92 -15.52 5.89
CA TYR A 110 -0.56 -14.15 6.29
C TYR A 110 0.93 -13.95 6.62
N GLY A 111 1.73 -15.02 6.67
CA GLY A 111 3.18 -14.91 6.76
C GLY A 111 3.82 -14.37 5.47
N SER A 112 3.17 -14.60 4.34
CA SER A 112 3.64 -14.24 2.99
C SER A 112 2.61 -13.45 2.17
N HIS A 113 1.40 -13.24 2.71
CA HIS A 113 0.30 -12.56 2.03
C HIS A 113 -0.36 -11.51 2.92
N PHE A 114 -1.00 -10.54 2.27
CA PHE A 114 -1.94 -9.63 2.91
C PHE A 114 -3.14 -9.42 2.01
N ILE A 115 -4.26 -9.02 2.60
CA ILE A 115 -5.53 -8.81 1.90
C ILE A 115 -5.95 -7.36 2.02
N LEU A 116 -6.24 -6.72 0.88
CA LEU A 116 -6.86 -5.41 0.79
C LEU A 116 -8.33 -5.59 0.40
N VAL A 117 -9.22 -5.02 1.20
CA VAL A 117 -10.63 -4.84 0.86
C VAL A 117 -10.83 -3.37 0.49
N TYR A 118 -11.55 -3.12 -0.59
CA TYR A 118 -11.97 -1.79 -1.03
C TYR A 118 -13.44 -1.84 -1.42
N GLU A 119 -14.26 -1.02 -0.78
CA GLU A 119 -15.70 -0.89 -1.04
C GLU A 119 -16.01 0.53 -1.51
N VAL A 120 -16.90 0.64 -2.49
CA VAL A 120 -17.49 1.92 -2.92
C VAL A 120 -18.99 1.76 -3.00
N ARG A 121 -19.74 2.67 -2.38
CA ARG A 121 -21.18 2.81 -2.53
C ARG A 121 -21.49 3.92 -3.51
N MET A 122 -22.42 3.65 -4.42
CA MET A 122 -22.89 4.60 -5.42
C MET A 122 -24.32 4.28 -5.87
N PRO A 123 -25.02 5.24 -6.50
CA PRO A 123 -26.25 4.94 -7.23
C PRO A 123 -25.97 3.90 -8.32
N ARG A 124 -26.91 2.99 -8.55
CA ARG A 124 -26.85 1.97 -9.63
C ARG A 124 -26.63 2.60 -11.00
N ALA A 125 -27.23 3.76 -11.25
CA ALA A 125 -27.09 4.50 -12.51
C ALA A 125 -25.64 4.95 -12.77
N ASP A 126 -24.84 5.14 -11.71
CA ASP A 126 -23.45 5.58 -11.77
C ASP A 126 -22.48 4.43 -11.44
N ALA A 127 -22.91 3.19 -11.65
CA ALA A 127 -22.17 2.00 -11.28
C ALA A 127 -20.74 2.04 -11.83
N ALA A 128 -19.79 1.87 -10.92
CA ALA A 128 -18.38 1.81 -11.22
C ALA A 128 -17.71 0.78 -10.33
N GLN A 129 -16.66 0.17 -10.86
CA GLN A 129 -15.84 -0.80 -10.17
C GLN A 129 -14.47 -0.21 -9.94
N VAL A 130 -13.92 -0.42 -8.74
CA VAL A 130 -12.53 -0.06 -8.43
C VAL A 130 -11.69 -1.33 -8.43
N ALA A 131 -10.80 -1.48 -9.41
CA ALA A 131 -10.03 -2.69 -9.67
C ALA A 131 -8.51 -2.41 -9.64
N PRO A 132 -7.66 -3.37 -9.27
CA PRO A 132 -6.21 -3.20 -9.40
C PRO A 132 -5.79 -2.86 -10.83
N THR A 133 -4.76 -2.03 -10.99
CA THR A 133 -4.21 -1.68 -12.30
C THR A 133 -2.68 -1.61 -12.27
N ILE A 134 -2.06 -1.80 -13.42
CA ILE A 134 -0.64 -1.54 -13.67
C ILE A 134 -0.43 -0.43 -14.72
N LEU A 135 -1.52 0.21 -15.19
CA LEU A 135 -1.45 1.19 -16.28
C LEU A 135 -0.99 2.57 -15.80
N TYR A 136 -1.36 2.96 -14.59
CA TYR A 136 -1.17 4.33 -14.08
C TYR A 136 -0.23 4.41 -12.85
N GLY A 137 0.36 3.28 -12.48
CA GLY A 137 1.33 3.19 -11.40
C GLY A 137 1.83 1.76 -11.21
N ASP A 138 2.94 1.63 -10.49
CA ASP A 138 3.54 0.34 -10.19
C ASP A 138 3.09 -0.16 -8.81
N LEU A 139 2.70 -1.44 -8.76
CA LEU A 139 2.54 -2.17 -7.51
C LEU A 139 3.93 -2.39 -6.89
N GLY A 140 4.11 -2.06 -5.61
CA GLY A 140 5.38 -2.31 -4.94
C GLY A 140 5.62 -1.49 -3.68
N TRP A 141 6.76 -1.72 -3.04
CA TRP A 141 7.15 -0.96 -1.86
C TRP A 141 7.50 0.48 -2.22
N THR A 142 6.90 1.43 -1.50
CA THR A 142 7.23 2.86 -1.62
C THR A 142 7.89 3.42 -0.37
N GLY A 143 8.07 2.59 0.65
CA GLY A 143 8.81 2.92 1.86
C GLY A 143 8.77 1.78 2.86
N TRP A 144 9.38 1.98 4.02
CA TRP A 144 9.40 0.98 5.09
C TRP A 144 7.97 0.56 5.45
N ARG A 145 7.65 -0.72 5.25
CA ARG A 145 6.34 -1.33 5.55
C ARG A 145 5.16 -0.60 4.89
N THR A 146 5.38 0.05 3.74
CA THR A 146 4.33 0.75 2.96
C THR A 146 4.33 0.28 1.51
N VAL A 147 3.22 -0.29 1.07
CA VAL A 147 3.01 -0.74 -0.31
C VAL A 147 2.17 0.29 -1.06
N MET A 148 2.51 0.56 -2.32
CA MET A 148 1.63 1.21 -3.28
C MET A 148 0.82 0.14 -4.00
N ALA A 149 -0.50 0.28 -4.01
CA ALA A 149 -1.43 -0.61 -4.72
C ALA A 149 -2.35 0.22 -5.62
N PRO A 150 -1.92 0.51 -6.87
CA PRO A 150 -2.69 1.29 -7.82
C PRO A 150 -4.02 0.61 -8.18
N MET A 151 -5.09 1.39 -8.23
CA MET A 151 -6.41 0.93 -8.66
C MET A 151 -6.98 1.87 -9.72
N VAL A 152 -7.87 1.36 -10.56
CA VAL A 152 -8.59 2.13 -11.57
C VAL A 152 -10.08 2.03 -11.30
N ARG A 153 -10.80 3.14 -11.47
CA ARG A 153 -12.25 3.20 -11.48
C ARG A 153 -12.74 3.07 -12.92
N ALA A 154 -13.43 1.97 -13.21
CA ALA A 154 -14.04 1.69 -14.49
C ALA A 154 -15.56 1.76 -14.38
N THR A 155 -16.20 2.55 -15.23
CA THR A 155 -17.68 2.63 -15.30
C THR A 155 -18.25 1.29 -15.79
N ARG A 156 -19.39 0.88 -15.24
CA ARG A 156 -20.12 -0.32 -15.64
C ARG A 156 -21.52 0.05 -16.09
N ASP A 157 -22.03 -0.67 -17.09
CA ASP A 157 -23.41 -0.50 -17.51
C ASP A 157 -24.32 -1.05 -16.39
N ALA A 158 -25.20 -0.18 -15.89
CA ALA A 158 -26.17 -0.52 -14.85
C ALA A 158 -27.07 -1.70 -15.25
N SER A 159 -27.32 -1.92 -16.54
CA SER A 159 -28.14 -3.02 -17.06
C SER A 159 -27.42 -4.37 -17.09
N GLU A 160 -26.09 -4.37 -17.04
CA GLU A 160 -25.25 -5.58 -17.02
C GLU A 160 -25.00 -6.12 -15.60
N LEU A 161 -25.40 -5.37 -14.57
CA LEU A 161 -25.29 -5.82 -13.19
C LEU A 161 -26.32 -6.93 -12.90
N ASP A 162 -25.83 -8.08 -12.44
CA ASP A 162 -26.64 -9.21 -11.98
C ASP A 162 -27.29 -8.91 -10.61
N LEU A 163 -28.16 -7.92 -10.60
CA LEU A 163 -28.86 -7.40 -9.43
C LEU A 163 -30.30 -7.05 -9.80
N PRO A 164 -31.27 -7.17 -8.87
CA PRO A 164 -32.65 -6.80 -9.11
C PRO A 164 -32.79 -5.37 -9.67
N PRO A 165 -33.60 -5.15 -10.73
CA PRO A 165 -33.68 -3.87 -11.42
C PRO A 165 -34.14 -2.70 -10.54
N GLU A 166 -34.82 -2.98 -9.43
CA GLU A 166 -35.26 -2.02 -8.41
C GLU A 166 -34.15 -1.56 -7.46
N THR A 167 -32.94 -2.13 -7.56
CA THR A 167 -31.81 -1.74 -6.70
C THR A 167 -31.36 -0.33 -7.05
N GLU A 168 -31.61 0.64 -6.17
CA GLU A 168 -31.25 2.05 -6.39
C GLU A 168 -29.78 2.33 -6.09
N ASP A 169 -29.26 1.82 -4.97
CA ASP A 169 -27.87 1.98 -4.52
C ASP A 169 -27.16 0.62 -4.51
N VAL A 170 -25.92 0.61 -4.99
CA VAL A 170 -25.06 -0.57 -5.03
C VAL A 170 -23.75 -0.32 -4.30
N ILE A 171 -23.17 -1.39 -3.75
CA ILE A 171 -21.80 -1.43 -3.28
C ILE A 171 -20.99 -2.29 -4.25
N ALA A 172 -19.89 -1.73 -4.75
CA ALA A 172 -18.85 -2.47 -5.44
C ALA A 172 -17.78 -2.85 -4.42
N THR A 173 -17.62 -4.15 -4.18
CA THR A 173 -16.65 -4.71 -3.25
C THR A 173 -15.53 -5.38 -4.03
N THR A 174 -14.29 -4.97 -3.75
CA THR A 174 -13.08 -5.55 -4.32
C THR A 174 -12.21 -6.11 -3.21
N VAL A 175 -11.92 -7.40 -3.26
CA VAL A 175 -11.01 -8.11 -2.33
C VAL A 175 -9.80 -8.62 -3.10
N ILE A 176 -8.63 -8.16 -2.69
CA ILE A 176 -7.36 -8.46 -3.37
C ILE A 176 -6.43 -9.13 -2.38
N ARG A 177 -5.82 -10.24 -2.80
CA ARG A 177 -4.71 -10.85 -2.08
C ARG A 177 -3.42 -10.53 -2.81
N TYR A 178 -2.47 -10.00 -2.05
CA TYR A 178 -1.11 -9.76 -2.49
C TYR A 178 -0.16 -10.71 -1.78
N SER A 179 0.91 -11.09 -2.45
CA SER A 179 2.07 -11.76 -1.86
C SER A 179 3.23 -10.77 -1.73
N ALA A 180 3.97 -10.86 -0.63
CA ALA A 180 5.16 -10.07 -0.37
C ALA A 180 6.03 -10.74 0.70
N ASP A 181 7.36 -10.56 0.59
CA ASP A 181 8.32 -11.13 1.54
C ASP A 181 8.29 -10.46 2.93
N ALA A 182 7.65 -9.29 3.03
CA ALA A 182 7.43 -8.59 4.28
C ALA A 182 5.97 -8.15 4.43
N THR A 183 5.45 -8.26 5.65
CA THR A 183 4.09 -7.80 5.96
C THR A 183 4.01 -6.27 5.94
N PRO A 184 3.15 -5.64 5.12
CA PRO A 184 2.98 -4.19 5.17
C PRO A 184 2.34 -3.76 6.50
N ARG A 185 2.53 -2.50 6.88
CA ARG A 185 1.73 -1.83 7.92
C ARG A 185 0.71 -0.88 7.31
N ARG A 186 0.95 -0.49 6.06
CA ARG A 186 0.12 0.46 5.33
C ARG A 186 0.12 0.12 3.85
N VAL A 187 -1.01 0.41 3.21
CA VAL A 187 -1.14 0.39 1.76
C VAL A 187 -1.65 1.76 1.29
N ARG A 188 -0.92 2.37 0.36
CA ARG A 188 -1.34 3.57 -0.36
C ARG A 188 -2.09 3.14 -1.61
N VAL A 189 -3.34 3.58 -1.73
CA VAL A 189 -4.28 3.19 -2.78
C VAL A 189 -4.71 4.43 -3.57
N PRO A 190 -3.94 4.82 -4.61
CA PRO A 190 -4.43 5.78 -5.59
C PRO A 190 -5.46 5.10 -6.49
N VAL A 191 -6.58 5.78 -6.71
CA VAL A 191 -7.64 5.37 -7.63
C VAL A 191 -7.62 6.32 -8.82
N TYR A 192 -7.29 5.78 -9.98
CA TYR A 192 -7.23 6.50 -11.25
C TYR A 192 -8.56 6.38 -12.00
N ASP A 193 -8.89 7.39 -12.76
CA ASP A 193 -9.93 7.31 -13.78
C ASP A 193 -9.44 6.46 -14.96
N GLU A 194 -10.25 5.49 -15.43
CA GLU A 194 -9.84 4.58 -16.51
C GLU A 194 -9.64 5.29 -17.85
N GLU A 195 -10.41 6.33 -18.16
CA GLU A 195 -10.36 6.99 -19.46
C GLU A 195 -9.23 8.02 -19.53
N THR A 196 -9.06 8.79 -18.46
CA THR A 196 -8.15 9.95 -18.42
C THR A 196 -6.81 9.65 -17.75
N GLY A 197 -6.75 8.64 -16.88
CA GLY A 197 -5.58 8.38 -16.03
C GLY A 197 -5.37 9.40 -14.92
N GLU A 198 -6.33 10.31 -14.69
CA GLU A 198 -6.27 11.26 -13.58
C GLU A 198 -6.50 10.57 -12.24
N VAL A 199 -5.84 11.03 -11.18
CA VAL A 199 -6.08 10.51 -9.82
C VAL A 199 -7.40 11.08 -9.30
N LEU A 200 -8.41 10.22 -9.14
CA LEU A 200 -9.71 10.58 -8.57
C LEU A 200 -9.66 10.66 -7.05
N ALA A 201 -8.94 9.74 -6.42
CA ALA A 201 -8.81 9.67 -4.98
C ALA A 201 -7.50 8.98 -4.59
N GLU A 202 -7.04 9.25 -3.38
CA GLU A 202 -5.94 8.53 -2.79
C GLU A 202 -6.24 8.24 -1.32
N ARG A 203 -6.00 7.00 -0.90
CA ARG A 203 -6.21 6.57 0.50
C ARG A 203 -4.97 5.90 1.05
N MET A 204 -4.72 6.15 2.34
CA MET A 204 -3.72 5.43 3.12
C MET A 204 -4.45 4.48 4.06
N VAL A 205 -4.47 3.20 3.74
CA VAL A 205 -5.09 2.14 4.54
C VAL A 205 -4.05 1.62 5.52
N ARG A 206 -4.40 1.45 6.79
CA ARG A 206 -3.51 0.92 7.82
C ARG A 206 -3.97 -0.47 8.21
N SER A 207 -3.04 -1.34 8.58
CA SER A 207 -3.38 -2.64 9.14
C SER A 207 -4.13 -2.42 10.46
N GLU A 208 -5.26 -3.09 10.61
CA GLU A 208 -5.91 -3.19 11.91
C GLU A 208 -5.02 -4.06 12.82
N SER A 209 -4.85 -3.63 14.07
CA SER A 209 -3.93 -4.24 15.05
C SER A 209 -4.70 -5.09 16.03
#